data_AF-A0A3F3I066-F1
#
_entry.id   AF-A0A3F3I066-F1
#
_cell.length_a   1.000
_cell.length_b   1.000
_cell.length_c   1.000
_cell.angle_alpha   90.00
_cell.angle_beta   90.00
_cell.angle_gamma   90.00
#
_symmetry.space_group_name_H-M   'P 1'
#
loop_
_entity.id
_entity.type
_entity.pdbx_description
1 polymer ?
#
loop_
_entity_poly.entity_id
_entity_poly.type
_entity_poly.pdbx_seq_one_letter_code
_entity_poly.pdbx_strand_id
1 'polypeptide(L)'
;MSIVNYDNLLKTIIGSSVPKPISGTLSGHAAGEPFDKHVYSELKKVFPKRTFRQYEYLNDLFSKNPSVITFEDRLNLFNSPTVMFLLSRGKSATTKWSIDNPFEEKQNDTADILVVDNNFYEIIDIKTRNISKKAQPPNIISAYKLAQTCAKMIDNEEFDNFTIQYFGIDWELENDNLVCKNAHAVNLFKAKPETLYINWAAAMQIQFNVDDLDQTFTGNMEQWAREYLKHFVAQAKQRAEDMIVRFVKPFEKYIKE
;
A
#
# COMPACT_ATOMS: atom_id res chain seq x y z
N MET A 1 -1.17 -6.16 -15.88
CA MET A 1 -0.18 -5.33 -16.61
C MET A 1 0.77 -4.71 -15.58
N SER A 2 2.02 -4.44 -15.95
CA SER A 2 3.05 -3.85 -15.06
C SER A 2 3.86 -2.87 -15.89
N ILE A 3 4.08 -1.65 -15.41
CA ILE A 3 4.99 -0.67 -16.03
C ILE A 3 6.42 -1.03 -15.64
N VAL A 4 6.63 -1.37 -14.37
CA VAL A 4 7.93 -1.71 -13.82
C VAL A 4 8.35 -3.12 -14.25
N ASN A 5 9.62 -3.26 -14.65
CA ASN A 5 10.25 -4.57 -14.82
C ASN A 5 10.83 -5.02 -13.47
N TYR A 6 10.05 -5.81 -12.73
CA TYR A 6 10.42 -6.26 -11.40
C TYR A 6 11.62 -7.21 -11.39
N ASP A 7 11.82 -8.04 -12.41
CA ASP A 7 12.99 -8.93 -12.48
C ASP A 7 14.30 -8.13 -12.49
N ASN A 8 14.33 -7.01 -13.24
CA ASN A 8 15.48 -6.12 -13.27
C ASN A 8 15.63 -5.33 -11.95
N LEU A 9 14.51 -4.90 -11.36
CA LEU A 9 14.54 -4.20 -10.07
C LEU A 9 15.08 -5.11 -8.97
N LEU A 10 14.61 -6.36 -8.88
CA LEU A 10 15.09 -7.37 -7.94
C LEU A 10 16.59 -7.58 -8.07
N LYS A 11 17.10 -7.78 -9.29
CA LYS A 11 18.55 -7.91 -9.55
C LYS A 11 19.36 -6.69 -9.12
N THR A 12 18.76 -5.51 -9.18
CA THR A 12 19.41 -4.25 -8.79
C THR A 12 19.47 -4.11 -7.27
N ILE A 13 18.40 -4.49 -6.57
CA ILE A 13 18.27 -4.29 -5.13
C ILE A 13 18.93 -5.42 -4.32
N ILE A 14 18.88 -6.67 -4.78
CA ILE A 14 19.50 -7.80 -4.09
C ILE A 14 21.02 -7.61 -4.05
N GLY A 15 21.60 -7.68 -2.85
CA GLY A 15 23.02 -7.44 -2.61
C GLY A 15 23.41 -5.97 -2.48
N SER A 16 22.49 -5.03 -2.76
CA SER A 16 22.71 -3.60 -2.49
C SER A 16 22.79 -3.33 -0.98
N SER A 17 23.36 -2.18 -0.63
CA SER A 17 23.42 -1.73 0.76
C SER A 17 23.08 -0.25 0.89
N VAL A 18 22.50 0.10 2.04
CA VAL A 18 22.13 1.47 2.41
C VAL A 18 22.66 1.75 3.81
N PRO A 19 23.00 3.01 4.14
CA PRO A 19 23.42 3.35 5.49
C PRO A 19 22.28 3.06 6.48
N LYS A 20 22.63 2.63 7.70
CA LYS A 20 21.63 2.53 8.78
C LYS A 20 20.99 3.91 9.05
N PRO A 21 19.75 3.97 9.55
CA PRO A 21 19.09 5.24 9.84
C PRO A 21 19.89 6.08 10.84
N ILE A 22 19.86 7.40 10.67
CA ILE A 22 20.55 8.35 11.57
C ILE A 22 20.07 8.20 13.02
N SER A 23 18.79 7.84 13.21
CA SER A 23 18.21 7.57 14.53
C SER A 23 18.81 6.35 15.23
N GLY A 24 19.57 5.50 14.53
CA GLY A 24 20.09 4.23 15.01
C GLY A 24 19.03 3.15 15.22
N THR A 25 17.76 3.42 14.91
CA THR A 25 16.66 2.48 15.14
C THR A 25 16.69 1.36 14.10
N LEU A 26 16.69 0.11 14.55
CA LEU A 26 16.70 -1.11 13.71
C LEU A 26 15.41 -1.93 13.84
N SER A 27 14.29 -1.25 14.06
CA SER A 27 12.96 -1.82 14.16
C SER A 27 11.89 -0.84 13.66
N GLY A 28 10.77 -1.36 13.16
CA GLY A 28 9.69 -0.55 12.64
C GLY A 28 10.02 0.13 11.30
N HIS A 29 9.11 0.97 10.83
CA HIS A 29 9.20 1.61 9.51
C HIS A 29 10.48 2.41 9.31
N ALA A 30 10.92 3.17 10.32
CA ALA A 30 12.13 3.99 10.25
C ALA A 30 13.42 3.20 9.95
N ALA A 31 13.47 1.90 10.30
CA ALA A 31 14.60 1.04 10.00
C ALA A 31 14.73 0.74 8.50
N GLY A 32 13.59 0.66 7.80
CA GLY A 32 13.52 0.32 6.38
C GLY A 32 13.52 1.51 5.43
N GLU A 33 13.26 2.72 5.94
CA GLU A 33 13.16 3.96 5.16
C GLU A 33 14.33 4.19 4.20
N PRO A 34 15.61 3.89 4.56
CA PRO A 34 16.72 4.03 3.60
C PRO A 34 16.58 3.14 2.35
N PHE A 35 16.03 1.94 2.50
CA PHE A 35 15.79 1.03 1.37
C PHE A 35 14.61 1.47 0.51
N ASP A 36 13.54 1.98 1.13
CA ASP A 36 12.43 2.59 0.39
C ASP A 36 12.93 3.75 -0.51
N LYS A 37 13.76 4.64 0.04
CA LYS A 37 14.42 5.72 -0.72
C LYS A 37 15.34 5.20 -1.83
N HIS A 38 16.03 4.09 -1.58
CA HIS A 38 16.88 3.45 -2.58
C HIS A 38 16.06 2.92 -3.76
N VAL A 39 14.97 2.17 -3.50
CA VAL A 39 14.07 1.67 -4.56
C VAL A 39 13.46 2.82 -5.36
N TYR A 40 13.00 3.88 -4.68
CA TYR A 40 12.51 5.08 -5.35
C TYR A 40 13.55 5.68 -6.30
N SER A 41 14.80 5.81 -5.86
CA SER A 41 15.90 6.33 -6.68
C SER A 41 16.17 5.46 -7.91
N GLU A 42 16.23 4.13 -7.75
CA GLU A 42 16.44 3.21 -8.89
C GLU A 42 15.29 3.30 -9.90
N LEU A 43 14.04 3.35 -9.44
CA LEU A 43 12.89 3.55 -10.32
C LEU A 43 12.93 4.92 -11.01
N LYS A 44 13.32 5.97 -10.30
CA LYS A 44 13.43 7.34 -10.85
C LYS A 44 14.51 7.43 -11.93
N LYS A 45 15.59 6.65 -11.87
CA LYS A 45 16.60 6.60 -12.96
C LYS A 45 16.01 6.06 -14.26
N VAL A 46 15.15 5.03 -14.17
CA VAL A 46 14.51 4.40 -15.32
C VAL A 46 13.29 5.20 -15.81
N PHE A 47 12.56 5.80 -14.88
CA PHE A 47 11.27 6.48 -15.10
C PHE A 47 11.25 7.90 -14.52
N PRO A 48 12.16 8.81 -14.93
CA PRO A 48 12.40 10.08 -14.24
C PRO A 48 11.20 11.03 -14.19
N LYS A 49 10.31 10.96 -15.19
CA LYS A 49 9.10 11.79 -15.28
C LYS A 49 7.81 11.06 -14.90
N ARG A 50 7.92 9.77 -14.50
CA ARG A 50 6.78 8.87 -14.29
C ARG A 50 6.75 8.26 -12.90
N THR A 51 7.87 8.24 -12.17
CA THR A 51 7.94 7.80 -10.78
C THR A 51 7.74 8.98 -9.83
N PHE A 52 6.88 8.80 -8.83
CA PHE A 52 6.53 9.80 -7.84
C PHE A 52 6.40 9.14 -6.46
N ARG A 53 6.66 9.87 -5.39
CA ARG A 53 5.98 9.61 -4.11
C ARG A 53 4.51 10.01 -4.27
N GLN A 54 3.61 9.47 -3.46
CA GLN A 54 2.19 9.82 -3.58
C GLN A 54 1.97 11.34 -3.49
N TYR A 55 2.60 12.02 -2.52
CA TYR A 55 2.48 13.48 -2.38
C TYR A 55 3.09 14.24 -3.56
N GLU A 56 4.18 13.76 -4.16
CA GLU A 56 4.79 14.37 -5.35
C GLU A 56 3.84 14.31 -6.54
N TYR A 57 3.16 13.17 -6.75
CA TYR A 57 2.16 13.03 -7.81
C TYR A 57 1.02 14.03 -7.64
N LEU A 58 0.50 14.16 -6.41
CA LEU A 58 -0.56 15.13 -6.11
C LEU A 58 -0.11 16.58 -6.36
N ASN A 59 1.10 16.92 -5.93
CA ASN A 59 1.67 18.24 -6.16
C ASN A 59 1.85 18.53 -7.64
N ASP A 60 2.35 17.56 -8.42
CA ASP A 60 2.52 17.67 -9.87
C ASP A 60 1.16 17.82 -10.58
N LEU A 61 0.18 16.98 -10.23
CA LEU A 61 -1.18 17.01 -10.78
C LEU A 61 -1.84 18.37 -10.58
N PHE A 62 -1.76 18.93 -9.37
CA PHE A 62 -2.39 20.21 -9.07
C PHE A 62 -1.60 21.40 -9.62
N SER A 63 -0.26 21.33 -9.65
CA SER A 63 0.58 22.40 -10.21
C SER A 63 0.41 22.55 -11.72
N LYS A 64 0.12 21.46 -12.43
CA LYS A 64 -0.20 21.48 -13.87
C LYS A 64 -1.59 22.03 -14.18
N ASN A 65 -2.46 22.15 -13.18
CA ASN A 65 -3.84 22.61 -13.33
C ASN A 65 -4.12 23.82 -12.39
N PRO A 66 -3.40 24.94 -12.53
CA PRO A 66 -3.44 26.05 -11.56
C PRO A 66 -4.81 26.74 -11.48
N SER A 67 -5.65 26.63 -12.51
CA SER A 67 -7.02 27.15 -12.52
C SER A 67 -7.99 26.31 -11.67
N VAL A 68 -7.60 25.11 -11.26
CA VAL A 68 -8.43 24.16 -10.51
C VAL A 68 -8.20 24.34 -9.01
N ILE A 69 -9.10 25.12 -8.39
CA ILE A 69 -8.94 25.60 -7.00
C ILE A 69 -9.88 24.94 -6.00
N THR A 70 -11.06 24.47 -6.43
CA THR A 70 -12.02 23.88 -5.49
C THR A 70 -11.62 22.45 -5.13
N PHE A 71 -12.12 21.97 -4.00
CA PHE A 71 -11.84 20.59 -3.59
C PHE A 71 -12.41 19.59 -4.60
N GLU A 72 -13.67 19.80 -4.98
CA GLU A 72 -14.41 18.93 -5.87
C GLU A 72 -13.77 18.90 -7.27
N ASP A 73 -13.36 20.05 -7.81
CA ASP A 73 -12.68 20.09 -9.12
C ASP A 73 -11.30 19.43 -9.08
N ARG A 74 -10.56 19.56 -7.97
CA ARG A 74 -9.28 18.86 -7.76
C ARG A 74 -9.44 17.34 -7.71
N LEU A 75 -10.55 16.85 -7.16
CA LEU A 75 -10.86 15.42 -7.20
C LEU A 75 -11.17 14.94 -8.62
N ASN A 76 -11.83 15.78 -9.43
CA ASN A 76 -12.14 15.45 -10.83
C ASN A 76 -10.90 15.44 -11.75
N LEU A 77 -9.74 15.94 -11.30
CA LEU A 77 -8.47 15.79 -12.02
C LEU A 77 -8.00 14.33 -12.06
N PHE A 78 -8.47 13.50 -11.14
CA PHE A 78 -8.32 12.06 -11.26
C PHE A 78 -9.33 11.57 -12.28
N ASN A 79 -8.85 11.12 -13.45
CA ASN A 79 -9.67 10.41 -14.44
C ASN A 79 -10.03 8.97 -13.98
N SER A 80 -10.21 8.77 -12.67
CA SER A 80 -10.58 7.50 -12.06
C SER A 80 -11.11 7.70 -10.64
N PRO A 81 -12.39 7.41 -10.37
CA PRO A 81 -12.95 7.44 -9.02
C PRO A 81 -12.26 6.48 -8.04
N THR A 82 -11.79 5.33 -8.51
CA THR A 82 -11.08 4.36 -7.66
C THR A 82 -9.68 4.86 -7.29
N VAL A 83 -8.89 5.34 -8.26
CA VAL A 83 -7.55 5.88 -8.00
C VAL A 83 -7.64 7.16 -7.17
N MET A 84 -8.63 8.02 -7.43
CA MET A 84 -8.93 9.18 -6.59
C MET A 84 -9.15 8.76 -5.13
N PHE A 85 -9.95 7.73 -4.87
CA PHE A 85 -10.20 7.24 -3.52
C PHE A 85 -8.92 6.72 -2.84
N LEU A 86 -8.02 6.08 -3.60
CA LEU A 86 -6.77 5.55 -3.09
C LEU A 86 -5.75 6.66 -2.80
N LEU A 87 -5.62 7.67 -3.66
CA LEU A 87 -4.48 8.60 -3.62
C LEU A 87 -4.80 10.00 -3.08
N SER A 88 -6.06 10.41 -3.08
CA SER A 88 -6.44 11.77 -2.67
C SER A 88 -6.16 12.05 -1.19
N ARG A 89 -5.99 13.35 -0.88
CA ARG A 89 -5.94 13.86 0.49
C ARG A 89 -7.34 14.30 0.93
N GLY A 90 -7.56 14.30 2.25
CA GLY A 90 -8.82 14.76 2.82
C GLY A 90 -9.12 16.23 2.50
N LYS A 91 -10.41 16.59 2.50
CA LYS A 91 -10.93 17.90 2.08
C LYS A 91 -10.13 19.10 2.57
N SER A 92 -9.88 19.17 3.88
CA SER A 92 -9.13 20.29 4.48
C SER A 92 -7.71 20.46 3.89
N ALA A 93 -6.98 19.36 3.72
CA ALA A 93 -5.63 19.40 3.16
C ALA A 93 -5.66 19.79 1.67
N THR A 94 -6.59 19.19 0.91
CA THR A 94 -6.74 19.48 -0.52
C THR A 94 -7.20 20.90 -0.78
N THR A 95 -8.09 21.48 0.03
CA THR A 95 -8.49 22.89 -0.11
C THR A 95 -7.35 23.85 0.22
N LYS A 96 -6.49 23.51 1.19
CA LYS A 96 -5.35 24.35 1.61
C LYS A 96 -4.12 24.23 0.71
N TRP A 97 -4.10 23.27 -0.19
CA TRP A 97 -2.96 23.08 -1.09
C TRP A 97 -2.76 24.30 -2.00
N SER A 98 -1.52 24.75 -2.11
CA SER A 98 -1.04 25.75 -3.07
C SER A 98 0.42 25.46 -3.42
N ILE A 99 0.98 26.18 -4.40
CA ILE A 99 2.41 26.09 -4.74
C ILE A 99 3.31 26.42 -3.53
N ASP A 100 2.89 27.37 -2.70
CA ASP A 100 3.60 27.78 -1.48
C ASP A 100 3.28 26.91 -0.25
N ASN A 101 2.29 26.03 -0.35
CA ASN A 101 1.89 25.09 0.70
C ASN A 101 1.63 23.70 0.07
N PRO A 102 2.69 23.07 -0.49
CA PRO A 102 2.56 21.78 -1.16
C PRO A 102 2.26 20.67 -0.14
N PHE A 103 1.82 19.52 -0.63
CA PHE A 103 1.78 18.34 0.22
C PHE A 103 3.19 17.84 0.52
N GLU A 104 3.33 17.31 1.71
CA GLU A 104 4.49 16.55 2.16
C GLU A 104 4.10 15.08 2.33
N GLU A 105 5.10 14.25 2.57
CA GLU A 105 4.93 12.83 2.89
C GLU A 105 4.08 12.63 4.15
N LYS A 106 3.18 11.64 4.14
CA LYS A 106 2.54 11.18 5.38
C LYS A 106 2.57 9.67 5.48
N GLN A 107 2.74 9.19 6.70
CA GLN A 107 2.74 7.77 7.04
C GLN A 107 1.45 7.03 6.64
N ASN A 108 0.33 7.75 6.47
CA ASN A 108 -0.96 7.16 6.09
C ASN A 108 -1.30 7.33 4.60
N ASP A 109 -0.32 7.72 3.77
CA ASP A 109 -0.45 7.57 2.32
C ASP A 109 -0.58 6.09 1.94
N THR A 110 -1.19 5.84 0.79
CA THR A 110 -1.46 4.48 0.31
C THR A 110 -0.26 3.89 -0.40
N ALA A 111 0.45 4.72 -1.15
CA ALA A 111 1.58 4.33 -1.97
C ALA A 111 2.85 4.97 -1.42
N ASP A 112 3.87 4.16 -1.21
CA ASP A 112 5.23 4.67 -0.99
C ASP A 112 5.78 5.22 -2.30
N ILE A 113 5.50 4.51 -3.41
CA ILE A 113 5.93 4.86 -4.75
C ILE A 113 4.76 4.68 -5.72
N LEU A 114 4.59 5.62 -6.63
CA LEU A 114 3.65 5.57 -7.73
C LEU A 114 4.41 5.67 -9.05
N VAL A 115 4.17 4.73 -9.97
CA VAL A 115 4.63 4.85 -11.35
C VAL A 115 3.41 5.01 -12.25
N VAL A 116 3.34 6.11 -12.99
CA VAL A 116 2.20 6.43 -13.84
C VAL A 116 2.63 6.47 -15.30
N ASP A 117 1.91 5.74 -16.15
CA ASP A 117 2.13 5.74 -17.60
C ASP A 117 0.80 5.57 -18.35
N ASN A 118 0.50 6.47 -19.30
CA ASN A 118 -0.71 6.41 -20.13
C ASN A 118 -2.02 6.14 -19.34
N ASN A 119 -2.23 6.87 -18.24
CA ASN A 119 -3.37 6.72 -17.32
C ASN A 119 -3.45 5.38 -16.57
N PHE A 120 -2.41 4.53 -16.66
CA PHE A 120 -2.24 3.38 -15.79
C PHE A 120 -1.44 3.76 -14.55
N TYR A 121 -1.93 3.36 -13.37
CA TYR A 121 -1.33 3.66 -12.07
C TYR A 121 -0.77 2.39 -11.44
N GLU A 122 0.54 2.28 -11.37
CA GLU A 122 1.20 1.22 -10.60
C GLU A 122 1.52 1.74 -9.20
N ILE A 123 0.68 1.34 -8.25
CA ILE A 123 0.77 1.69 -6.82
C ILE A 123 1.70 0.68 -6.16
N ILE A 124 2.83 1.14 -5.63
CA ILE A 124 3.86 0.30 -5.04
C ILE A 124 4.03 0.66 -3.56
N ASP A 125 3.98 -0.35 -2.71
CA ASP A 125 4.23 -0.25 -1.27
C ASP A 125 5.47 -1.10 -0.91
N ILE A 126 6.42 -0.49 -0.20
CA ILE A 126 7.70 -1.09 0.16
C ILE A 126 7.59 -1.70 1.55
N LYS A 127 7.80 -3.02 1.64
CA LYS A 127 7.85 -3.72 2.93
C LYS A 127 9.27 -4.21 3.19
N THR A 128 9.91 -3.68 4.24
CA THR A 128 11.24 -4.15 4.64
C THR A 128 11.16 -5.06 5.86
N ARG A 129 12.01 -6.08 5.92
CA ARG A 129 12.09 -7.03 7.03
C ARG A 129 13.55 -7.28 7.40
N ASN A 130 13.87 -7.12 8.69
CA ASN A 130 15.14 -7.58 9.24
C ASN A 130 15.04 -9.09 9.47
N ILE A 131 15.72 -9.89 8.65
CA ILE A 131 15.61 -11.36 8.72
C ILE A 131 16.36 -11.96 9.92
N SER A 132 17.28 -11.22 10.53
CA SER A 132 17.92 -11.64 11.78
C SER A 132 16.98 -11.54 12.99
N LYS A 133 15.76 -11.00 12.83
CA LYS A 133 14.74 -10.90 13.88
C LYS A 133 13.47 -11.62 13.45
N LYS A 134 12.84 -12.34 14.39
CA LYS A 134 11.48 -12.83 14.19
C LYS A 134 10.52 -11.64 14.22
N ALA A 135 9.83 -11.41 13.12
CA ALA A 135 8.81 -10.38 12.98
C ALA A 135 7.45 -11.02 12.70
N GLN A 136 6.38 -10.38 13.20
CA GLN A 136 5.03 -10.69 12.75
C GLN A 136 4.84 -10.16 11.32
N PRO A 137 3.95 -10.76 10.52
CA PRO A 137 3.58 -10.22 9.22
C PRO A 137 3.18 -8.74 9.33
N PRO A 138 3.72 -7.86 8.46
CA PRO A 138 3.44 -6.44 8.53
C PRO A 138 1.98 -6.12 8.17
N ASN A 139 1.53 -4.93 8.57
CA ASN A 139 0.31 -4.35 8.05
C ASN A 139 0.52 -3.97 6.57
N ILE A 140 -0.44 -4.36 5.74
CA ILE A 140 -0.40 -4.19 4.29
C ILE A 140 -1.32 -3.03 3.90
N ILE A 141 -2.63 -3.27 3.98
CA ILE A 141 -3.67 -2.31 3.66
C ILE A 141 -4.88 -2.61 4.55
N SER A 142 -5.64 -1.58 4.92
CA SER A 142 -6.91 -1.80 5.61
C SER A 142 -7.84 -2.62 4.71
N ALA A 143 -8.35 -3.73 5.26
CA ALA A 143 -9.33 -4.59 4.58
C ALA A 143 -10.59 -3.80 4.22
N TYR A 144 -11.01 -2.87 5.08
CA TYR A 144 -12.16 -2.00 4.78
C TYR A 144 -11.87 -1.00 3.66
N LYS A 145 -10.63 -0.49 3.58
CA LYS A 145 -10.22 0.35 2.45
C LYS A 145 -10.24 -0.45 1.15
N LEU A 146 -9.68 -1.65 1.16
CA LEU A 146 -9.68 -2.53 -0.01
C LEU A 146 -11.10 -2.94 -0.44
N ALA A 147 -12.02 -3.16 0.51
CA ALA A 147 -13.42 -3.44 0.20
C ALA A 147 -14.10 -2.26 -0.51
N GLN A 148 -13.87 -1.03 -0.04
CA GLN A 148 -14.37 0.18 -0.71
C GLN A 148 -13.73 0.37 -2.09
N THR A 149 -12.45 0.06 -2.24
CA THR A 149 -11.77 0.04 -3.54
C THR A 149 -12.46 -0.93 -4.49
N CYS A 150 -12.68 -2.19 -4.09
CA CYS A 150 -13.36 -3.18 -4.92
C CYS A 150 -14.78 -2.77 -5.30
N ALA A 151 -15.55 -2.18 -4.37
CA ALA A 151 -16.88 -1.66 -4.67
C ALA A 151 -16.81 -0.55 -5.74
N LYS A 152 -15.88 0.40 -5.60
CA LYS A 152 -15.69 1.48 -6.58
C LYS A 152 -15.25 0.96 -7.95
N MET A 153 -14.36 -0.04 -7.99
CA MET A 153 -13.97 -0.71 -9.23
C MET A 153 -15.19 -1.28 -9.95
N ILE A 154 -16.06 -1.98 -9.21
CA ILE A 154 -17.27 -2.59 -9.78
C ILE A 154 -18.27 -1.53 -10.23
N ASP A 155 -18.53 -0.51 -9.42
CA ASP A 155 -19.52 0.54 -9.71
C ASP A 155 -19.14 1.40 -10.93
N ASN A 156 -17.83 1.53 -11.20
CA ASN A 156 -17.31 2.38 -12.28
C ASN A 156 -16.66 1.59 -13.43
N GLU A 157 -16.73 0.25 -13.39
CA GLU A 157 -16.12 -0.67 -14.37
C GLU A 157 -14.61 -0.43 -14.57
N GLU A 158 -13.89 -0.10 -13.49
CA GLU A 158 -12.46 0.23 -13.50
C GLU A 158 -11.59 -0.98 -13.15
N PHE A 159 -11.14 -1.71 -14.17
CA PHE A 159 -10.47 -3.01 -14.00
C PHE A 159 -9.06 -3.10 -14.61
N ASP A 160 -8.65 -2.08 -15.36
CA ASP A 160 -7.43 -2.09 -16.17
C ASP A 160 -6.60 -0.81 -16.02
N ASN A 161 -7.02 0.13 -15.17
CA ASN A 161 -6.38 1.44 -14.99
C ASN A 161 -5.41 1.51 -13.80
N PHE A 162 -5.34 0.51 -12.93
CA PHE A 162 -4.32 0.48 -11.87
C PHE A 162 -3.95 -0.94 -11.42
N THR A 163 -2.86 -1.03 -10.67
CA THR A 163 -2.49 -2.23 -9.93
C THR A 163 -1.86 -1.87 -8.58
N ILE A 164 -1.89 -2.81 -7.63
CA ILE A 164 -1.25 -2.67 -6.32
C ILE A 164 -0.18 -3.74 -6.17
N GLN A 165 1.06 -3.29 -6.03
CA GLN A 165 2.26 -4.11 -5.96
C GLN A 165 2.91 -3.92 -4.60
N TYR A 166 3.43 -5.01 -4.05
CA TYR A 166 4.25 -4.96 -2.85
C TYR A 166 5.67 -5.38 -3.21
N PHE A 167 6.63 -4.56 -2.81
CA PHE A 167 8.05 -4.86 -2.98
C PHE A 167 8.68 -5.13 -1.61
N GLY A 168 8.98 -6.39 -1.37
CA GLY A 168 9.55 -6.91 -0.13
C GLY A 168 11.07 -6.85 -0.15
N ILE A 169 11.70 -6.37 0.93
CA ILE A 169 13.16 -6.30 1.06
C ILE A 169 13.57 -6.95 2.37
N ASP A 170 14.26 -8.08 2.24
CA ASP A 170 14.88 -8.79 3.36
C ASP A 170 16.31 -8.29 3.54
N TRP A 171 16.62 -7.78 4.73
CA TRP A 171 17.92 -7.20 5.02
C TRP A 171 18.51 -7.66 6.35
N GLU A 172 19.82 -7.55 6.46
CA GLU A 172 20.59 -7.74 7.69
C GLU A 172 21.49 -6.53 7.93
N LEU A 173 21.81 -6.27 9.20
CA LEU A 173 22.81 -5.26 9.53
C LEU A 173 24.20 -5.88 9.39
N GLU A 174 25.02 -5.33 8.50
CA GLU A 174 26.42 -5.71 8.34
C GLU A 174 27.28 -4.46 8.51
N ASN A 175 28.08 -4.45 9.58
CA ASN A 175 28.80 -3.26 10.04
C ASN A 175 27.82 -2.11 10.31
N ASP A 176 27.90 -1.01 9.55
CA ASP A 176 27.04 0.18 9.67
C ASP A 176 26.01 0.31 8.53
N ASN A 177 25.88 -0.72 7.69
CA ASN A 177 24.96 -0.72 6.56
C ASN A 177 23.89 -1.80 6.72
N LEU A 178 22.70 -1.49 6.21
CA LEU A 178 21.68 -2.49 5.96
C LEU A 178 21.97 -3.10 4.58
N VAL A 179 22.15 -4.41 4.53
CA VAL A 179 22.48 -5.14 3.29
C VAL A 179 21.28 -5.98 2.89
N CYS A 180 20.78 -5.79 1.66
CA CYS A 180 19.67 -6.56 1.13
C CYS A 180 20.15 -7.98 0.80
N LYS A 181 19.61 -8.97 1.51
CA LYS A 181 19.90 -10.38 1.31
C LYS A 181 18.98 -11.02 0.28
N ASN A 182 17.73 -10.58 0.25
CA ASN A 182 16.75 -11.01 -0.73
C ASN A 182 15.70 -9.92 -0.96
N ALA A 183 14.97 -10.02 -2.06
CA ALA A 183 13.85 -9.14 -2.35
C ALA A 183 12.76 -9.90 -3.10
N HIS A 184 11.53 -9.39 -3.01
CA HIS A 184 10.34 -10.04 -3.54
C HIS A 184 9.43 -9.00 -4.19
N ALA A 185 8.76 -9.37 -5.26
CA ALA A 185 7.77 -8.51 -5.91
C ALA A 185 6.50 -9.32 -6.17
N VAL A 186 5.40 -8.89 -5.57
CA VAL A 186 4.11 -9.58 -5.67
C VAL A 186 2.98 -8.60 -5.95
N ASN A 187 1.98 -9.09 -6.66
CA ASN A 187 0.80 -8.35 -7.02
C ASN A 187 -0.38 -8.76 -6.15
N LEU A 188 -1.03 -7.79 -5.50
CA LEU A 188 -2.20 -8.07 -4.66
C LEU A 188 -3.30 -8.80 -5.42
N PHE A 189 -3.53 -8.40 -6.67
CA PHE A 189 -4.60 -8.93 -7.52
C PHE A 189 -4.28 -10.29 -8.16
N LYS A 190 -3.09 -10.85 -7.87
CA LYS A 190 -2.75 -12.24 -8.18
C LYS A 190 -2.87 -13.18 -6.97
N ALA A 191 -3.11 -12.64 -5.78
CA ALA A 191 -3.36 -13.44 -4.60
C ALA A 191 -4.78 -13.98 -4.58
N LYS A 192 -4.98 -15.18 -4.04
CA LYS A 192 -6.31 -15.71 -3.76
C LYS A 192 -7.02 -14.86 -2.69
N PRO A 193 -8.13 -14.16 -3.00
CA PRO A 193 -8.77 -13.25 -2.07
C PRO A 193 -9.15 -13.87 -0.72
N GLU A 194 -9.60 -15.13 -0.74
CA GLU A 194 -10.02 -15.90 0.44
C GLU A 194 -8.87 -16.25 1.40
N THR A 195 -7.63 -16.19 0.92
CA THR A 195 -6.44 -16.46 1.76
C THR A 195 -5.93 -15.22 2.49
N LEU A 196 -6.45 -14.03 2.17
CA LEU A 196 -6.01 -12.79 2.80
C LEU A 196 -6.47 -12.71 4.25
N TYR A 197 -5.54 -12.86 5.18
CA TYR A 197 -5.81 -12.74 6.61
C TYR A 197 -6.14 -11.29 6.99
N ILE A 198 -7.27 -11.10 7.68
CA ILE A 198 -7.72 -9.79 8.17
C ILE A 198 -7.56 -9.73 9.69
N ASN A 199 -6.63 -8.90 10.15
CA ASN A 199 -6.47 -8.61 11.57
C ASN A 199 -7.40 -7.47 12.00
N TRP A 200 -8.62 -7.85 12.41
CA TRP A 200 -9.65 -6.90 12.87
C TRP A 200 -9.21 -6.03 14.04
N ALA A 201 -8.38 -6.55 14.96
CA ALA A 201 -7.92 -5.81 16.14
C ALA A 201 -6.81 -4.80 15.78
N ALA A 202 -5.97 -5.11 14.79
CA ALA A 202 -4.91 -4.24 14.31
C ALA A 202 -5.44 -3.30 13.21
N ALA A 203 -6.39 -2.43 13.54
CA ALA A 203 -6.98 -1.46 12.62
C ALA A 203 -7.55 -2.06 11.31
N MET A 204 -8.09 -3.28 11.41
CA MET A 204 -8.67 -4.04 10.27
C MET A 204 -7.67 -4.22 9.13
N GLN A 205 -6.39 -4.39 9.43
CA GLN A 205 -5.34 -4.52 8.42
C GLN A 205 -5.29 -5.93 7.85
N ILE A 206 -5.11 -6.04 6.54
CA ILE A 206 -4.60 -7.26 5.92
C ILE A 206 -3.14 -7.39 6.33
N GLN A 207 -2.71 -8.61 6.68
CA GLN A 207 -1.34 -8.88 7.08
C GLN A 207 -0.81 -10.12 6.35
N PHE A 208 0.34 -9.97 5.69
CA PHE A 208 1.11 -11.05 5.09
C PHE A 208 2.57 -10.63 4.96
N ASN A 209 3.50 -11.58 4.92
CA ASN A 209 4.83 -11.28 4.40
C ASN A 209 4.79 -11.32 2.89
N VAL A 210 5.54 -10.42 2.23
CA VAL A 210 5.50 -10.27 0.77
C VAL A 210 5.90 -11.56 0.05
N ASP A 211 6.89 -12.27 0.59
CA ASP A 211 7.39 -13.55 0.09
C ASP A 211 6.40 -14.72 0.22
N ASP A 212 5.47 -14.62 1.17
CA ASP A 212 4.49 -15.67 1.46
C ASP A 212 3.15 -15.45 0.71
N LEU A 213 3.00 -14.33 0.00
CA LEU A 213 1.74 -14.01 -0.68
C LEU A 213 1.54 -14.94 -1.90
N ASP A 214 0.44 -15.69 -1.90
CA ASP A 214 0.03 -16.49 -3.06
C ASP A 214 -0.05 -15.62 -4.33
N GLN A 215 0.38 -16.15 -5.47
CA GLN A 215 0.34 -15.46 -6.77
C GLN A 215 -0.36 -16.34 -7.85
N THR A 216 -1.25 -17.24 -7.42
CA THR A 216 -1.82 -18.29 -8.28
C THR A 216 -3.25 -18.00 -8.73
N PHE A 217 -3.81 -16.83 -8.41
CA PHE A 217 -5.12 -16.44 -8.91
C PHE A 217 -5.10 -16.25 -10.43
N THR A 218 -6.05 -16.86 -11.12
CA THR A 218 -6.13 -16.88 -12.60
C THR A 218 -7.33 -16.14 -13.16
N GLY A 219 -8.23 -15.66 -12.30
CA GLY A 219 -9.37 -14.85 -12.71
C GLY A 219 -8.97 -13.43 -13.13
N ASN A 220 -9.92 -12.70 -13.70
CA ASN A 220 -9.75 -11.29 -14.03
C ASN A 220 -9.97 -10.38 -12.80
N MET A 221 -9.70 -9.08 -12.97
CA MET A 221 -9.79 -8.10 -11.88
C MET A 221 -11.20 -7.96 -11.31
N GLU A 222 -12.25 -8.07 -12.14
CA GLU A 222 -13.63 -8.03 -11.67
C GLU A 222 -13.95 -9.23 -10.78
N GLN A 223 -13.56 -10.44 -11.22
CA GLN A 223 -13.72 -11.67 -10.44
C GLN A 223 -12.98 -11.55 -9.10
N TRP A 224 -11.74 -11.07 -9.12
CA TRP A 224 -10.94 -10.82 -7.92
C TRP A 224 -11.68 -9.89 -6.94
N ALA A 225 -12.17 -8.74 -7.43
CA ALA A 225 -12.89 -7.76 -6.62
C ALA A 225 -14.14 -8.35 -5.96
N ARG A 226 -14.94 -9.12 -6.73
CA ARG A 226 -16.15 -9.78 -6.22
C ARG A 226 -15.82 -10.87 -5.19
N GLU A 227 -14.78 -11.66 -5.43
CA GLU A 227 -14.34 -12.70 -4.50
C GLU A 227 -13.76 -12.12 -3.22
N TYR A 228 -12.98 -11.04 -3.31
CA TYR A 228 -12.52 -10.31 -2.13
C TYR A 228 -13.67 -9.76 -1.29
N LEU A 229 -14.70 -9.16 -1.93
CA LEU A 229 -15.87 -8.67 -1.21
C LEU A 229 -16.65 -9.80 -0.51
N LYS A 230 -16.78 -10.98 -1.14
CA LYS A 230 -17.38 -12.17 -0.51
C LYS A 230 -16.60 -12.57 0.75
N HIS A 231 -15.28 -12.65 0.64
CA HIS A 231 -14.39 -12.95 1.77
C HIS A 231 -14.51 -11.91 2.89
N PHE A 232 -14.42 -10.62 2.55
CA PHE A 232 -14.52 -9.52 3.50
C PHE A 232 -15.85 -9.57 4.29
N VAL A 233 -16.98 -9.75 3.60
CA VAL A 233 -18.30 -9.85 4.26
C VAL A 233 -18.40 -11.08 5.17
N ALA A 234 -17.88 -12.23 4.74
CA ALA A 234 -17.88 -13.44 5.57
C ALA A 234 -17.04 -13.24 6.85
N GLN A 235 -15.82 -12.71 6.70
CA GLN A 235 -14.92 -12.45 7.83
C GLN A 235 -15.46 -11.38 8.78
N ALA A 236 -16.16 -10.36 8.28
CA ALA A 236 -16.79 -9.33 9.10
C ALA A 236 -17.91 -9.91 9.99
N LYS A 237 -18.75 -10.80 9.43
CA LYS A 237 -19.80 -11.51 10.19
C LYS A 237 -19.19 -12.39 11.28
N GLN A 238 -18.19 -13.19 10.93
CA GLN A 238 -17.49 -14.03 11.91
C GLN A 238 -16.87 -13.19 13.03
N ARG A 239 -16.24 -12.05 12.69
CA ARG A 239 -15.64 -11.16 13.69
C ARG A 239 -16.68 -10.61 14.67
N ALA A 240 -17.86 -10.24 14.20
CA ALA A 240 -18.92 -9.71 15.06
C ALA A 240 -19.35 -10.76 16.11
N GLU A 241 -19.50 -12.02 15.69
CA GLU A 241 -19.81 -13.13 16.60
C GLU A 241 -18.67 -13.39 17.60
N ASP A 242 -17.43 -13.42 17.12
CA ASP A 242 -16.25 -13.58 17.96
C ASP A 242 -16.14 -12.50 19.03
N MET A 243 -16.55 -11.27 18.73
CA MET A 243 -16.54 -10.18 19.71
C MET A 243 -17.51 -10.45 20.87
N ILE A 244 -18.69 -10.98 20.59
CA ILE A 244 -19.65 -11.38 21.64
C ILE A 244 -19.05 -12.50 22.50
N VAL A 245 -18.50 -13.53 21.86
CA VAL A 245 -17.96 -14.69 22.57
C VAL A 245 -16.74 -14.35 23.42
N ARG A 246 -15.82 -13.51 22.90
CA ARG A 246 -14.53 -13.23 23.56
C ARG A 246 -14.56 -12.03 24.48
N PHE A 247 -15.36 -11.01 24.18
CA PHE A 247 -15.31 -9.73 24.89
C PHE A 247 -16.60 -9.38 25.64
N VAL A 248 -17.69 -10.11 25.43
CA VAL A 248 -18.95 -9.90 26.20
C VAL A 248 -19.13 -11.03 27.21
N LYS A 249 -19.36 -12.27 26.75
CA LYS A 249 -19.68 -13.42 27.61
C LYS A 249 -18.75 -13.63 28.82
N PRO A 250 -17.42 -13.49 28.71
CA PRO A 250 -16.53 -13.73 29.85
C PRO A 250 -16.70 -12.70 30.98
N PHE A 251 -17.24 -11.52 30.66
CA PHE A 251 -17.36 -10.39 31.58
C PHE A 251 -18.78 -10.21 32.15
N GLU A 252 -19.80 -10.82 31.53
CA GLU A 252 -21.21 -10.74 31.98
C GLU A 252 -21.40 -11.12 33.46
N LYS A 253 -20.63 -12.08 33.97
CA LYS A 253 -20.71 -12.50 35.38
C LYS A 253 -20.31 -11.43 36.40
N TYR A 254 -19.61 -10.37 35.97
CA TYR A 254 -19.18 -9.28 36.85
C TYR A 254 -20.14 -8.08 36.85
N ILE A 255 -21.19 -8.11 36.02
CA ILE A 255 -22.16 -7.03 35.85
C ILE A 255 -23.60 -7.47 36.13
N LYS A 256 -23.78 -8.67 36.70
CA LYS A 256 -25.08 -9.09 37.22
C LYS A 256 -25.32 -8.39 38.56
N GLU A 257 -26.42 -7.64 38.66
CA GLU A 257 -27.00 -7.19 39.93
C GLU A 257 -27.44 -8.37 40.80
#